data_AF-A0A0F9VRU8-F1
#
_entry.id   AF-A0A0F9VRU8-F1
#
_cell.length_a   1.000
_cell.length_b   1.000
_cell.length_c   1.000
_cell.angle_alpha   90.00
_cell.angle_beta   90.00
_cell.angle_gamma   90.00
#
_symmetry.space_group_name_H-M   'P 1'
#
loop_
_entity.id
_entity.type
_entity.pdbx_description
1 polymer ?
#
loop_
_entity_poly.entity_id
_entity_poly.type
_entity_poly.pdbx_seq_one_letter_code
_entity_poly.pdbx_strand_id
1 'polypeptide(L)'
;MTDLAVVNQVADLEKLFKPKPILQELGSNVKVMLADAKGMTVNSEASGKLATERGQAAKALVDSLEIQRKEIVDPMTKHTRTINQMFKGPRDDAQATVDTLEEKVSYYTDQKNRKVEEVAAQERKRIGKNYGAQVKRAESSGHAAPPPPPMPEATKQTVEGSKQKSVWEYEVLEINRIPAKYLEVKHGKILQGLADGEEIPGIKASKKTSTSFTT
;
A
#
# COMPACT_ATOMS: atom_id res chain seq x y z
N MET A 1 -36.71 -1.95 -10.00
CA MET A 1 -36.80 -0.71 -10.80
C MET A 1 -35.40 -0.12 -10.89
N THR A 2 -34.58 -0.68 -11.77
CA THR A 2 -33.24 -0.17 -12.07
C THR A 2 -33.38 1.05 -12.97
N ASP A 3 -33.39 2.17 -12.29
CA ASP A 3 -33.07 3.54 -12.68
C ASP A 3 -32.74 3.81 -14.16
N LEU A 4 -33.77 4.15 -14.94
CA LEU A 4 -33.63 4.75 -16.27
C LEU A 4 -32.78 6.04 -16.25
N ALA A 5 -32.57 6.66 -15.08
CA ALA A 5 -31.72 7.84 -14.93
C ALA A 5 -30.23 7.54 -15.13
N VAL A 6 -29.75 6.34 -14.77
CA VAL A 6 -28.34 5.96 -14.94
C VAL A 6 -28.01 5.74 -16.41
N VAL A 7 -28.95 5.19 -17.19
CA VAL A 7 -28.76 4.94 -18.63
C VAL A 7 -28.58 6.24 -19.42
N ASN A 8 -29.33 7.30 -19.06
CA ASN A 8 -29.20 8.59 -19.73
C ASN A 8 -27.87 9.31 -19.43
N GLN A 9 -27.27 9.12 -18.25
CA GLN A 9 -25.96 9.71 -17.93
C GLN A 9 -24.79 9.08 -18.71
N VAL A 10 -24.85 7.78 -19.01
CA VAL A 10 -23.80 7.09 -19.78
C VAL A 10 -23.77 7.58 -21.23
N ALA A 11 -24.93 7.86 -21.83
CA ALA A 11 -25.02 8.34 -23.21
C ALA A 11 -24.41 9.74 -23.42
N ASP A 12 -24.38 10.58 -22.40
CA ASP A 12 -23.75 11.90 -22.47
C ASP A 12 -22.23 11.84 -22.24
N LEU A 13 -21.74 10.85 -21.48
CA LEU A 13 -20.31 10.59 -21.36
C LEU A 13 -19.71 10.14 -22.70
N GLU A 14 -20.40 9.32 -23.49
CA GLU A 14 -19.90 8.92 -24.82
C GLU A 14 -19.71 10.11 -25.77
N LYS A 15 -20.54 11.16 -25.66
CA LYS A 15 -20.38 12.38 -26.47
C LYS A 15 -19.15 13.19 -26.06
N LEU A 16 -18.78 13.15 -24.78
CA LEU A 16 -17.56 13.76 -24.25
C LEU A 16 -16.28 13.06 -24.73
N PHE A 17 -16.34 11.77 -25.07
CA PHE A 17 -15.19 10.99 -25.53
C PHE A 17 -15.04 10.88 -27.05
N LYS A 18 -15.93 11.50 -27.85
CA LYS A 18 -15.72 11.58 -29.30
C LYS A 18 -14.45 12.40 -29.58
N PRO A 19 -13.45 11.84 -30.30
CA PRO A 19 -12.20 12.54 -30.54
C PRO A 19 -12.49 13.84 -31.27
N LYS A 20 -11.97 14.94 -30.72
CA LYS A 20 -12.10 16.27 -31.34
C LYS A 20 -11.64 16.19 -32.80
N PRO A 21 -12.27 16.91 -33.74
CA PRO A 21 -11.88 16.89 -35.16
C PRO A 21 -10.38 17.11 -35.38
N ILE A 22 -9.76 17.97 -34.58
CA ILE A 22 -8.30 18.24 -34.60
C ILE A 22 -7.45 16.98 -34.32
N LEU A 23 -7.88 16.09 -33.43
CA LEU A 23 -7.17 14.85 -33.13
C LEU A 23 -7.27 13.84 -34.30
N GLN A 24 -8.39 13.85 -35.02
CA GLN A 24 -8.57 13.02 -36.21
C GLN A 24 -7.66 13.50 -37.35
N GLU A 25 -7.54 14.81 -37.53
CA GLU A 25 -6.64 15.43 -38.50
C GLU A 25 -5.17 15.14 -38.17
N LEU A 26 -4.75 15.41 -36.92
CA LEU A 26 -3.38 15.10 -36.46
C LEU A 26 -3.07 13.61 -36.62
N GLY A 27 -3.99 12.73 -36.23
CA GLY A 27 -3.83 11.29 -36.40
C GLY A 27 -3.71 10.84 -37.87
N SER A 28 -4.39 11.53 -38.78
CA SER A 28 -4.25 11.28 -40.23
C SER A 28 -2.89 11.75 -40.74
N ASN A 29 -2.42 12.92 -40.30
CA ASN A 29 -1.11 13.45 -40.65
C ASN A 29 0.04 12.58 -40.14
N VAL A 30 -0.05 12.01 -38.93
CA VAL A 30 0.92 11.00 -38.42
C VAL A 30 1.02 9.82 -39.38
N LYS A 31 -0.13 9.29 -39.84
CA LYS A 31 -0.16 8.11 -40.71
C LYS A 31 0.51 8.40 -42.06
N VAL A 32 0.27 9.59 -42.62
CA VAL A 32 0.93 10.05 -43.85
C VAL A 32 2.44 10.16 -43.64
N MET A 33 2.88 10.85 -42.59
CA MET A 33 4.32 10.99 -42.28
C MET A 33 5.01 9.64 -42.02
N LEU A 34 4.32 8.70 -41.38
CA LEU A 34 4.83 7.35 -41.15
C LEU A 34 4.99 6.56 -42.46
N ALA A 35 4.03 6.67 -43.37
CA ALA A 35 4.12 6.06 -44.69
C ALA A 35 5.28 6.65 -45.50
N ASP A 36 5.41 7.99 -45.50
CA ASP A 36 6.52 8.70 -46.14
C ASP A 36 7.88 8.24 -45.57
N ALA A 37 8.00 8.16 -44.24
CA ALA A 37 9.23 7.75 -43.56
C ALA A 37 9.61 6.30 -43.88
N LYS A 38 8.64 5.37 -43.96
CA LYS A 38 8.88 3.97 -44.33
C LYS A 38 9.38 3.80 -45.76
N GLY A 39 8.97 4.68 -46.67
CA GLY A 39 9.41 4.66 -48.07
C GLY A 39 10.75 5.35 -48.33
N MET A 40 11.27 6.11 -47.35
CA MET A 40 12.47 6.92 -47.54
C MET A 40 13.75 6.10 -47.36
N THR A 41 14.68 6.22 -48.31
CA THR A 41 16.05 5.70 -48.18
C THR A 41 17.03 6.87 -48.19
N VAL A 42 18.00 6.86 -47.28
CA VAL A 42 18.96 7.96 -47.09
C VAL A 42 20.32 7.54 -47.60
N ASN A 43 20.61 7.88 -48.86
CA ASN A 43 21.83 7.46 -49.57
C ASN A 43 22.71 8.64 -50.01
N SER A 44 22.29 9.88 -49.73
CA SER A 44 22.99 11.11 -50.12
C SER A 44 22.77 12.23 -49.10
N GLU A 45 23.63 13.26 -49.14
CA GLU A 45 23.49 14.43 -48.26
C GLU A 45 22.13 15.14 -48.42
N ALA A 46 21.64 15.25 -49.67
CA ALA A 46 20.33 15.84 -49.96
C ALA A 46 19.20 15.02 -49.32
N SER A 47 19.25 13.68 -49.42
CA SER A 47 18.26 12.81 -48.75
C SER A 47 18.34 12.89 -47.23
N GLY A 48 19.53 13.13 -46.67
CA GLY A 48 19.73 13.34 -45.24
C GLY A 48 19.11 14.64 -44.73
N LYS A 49 19.24 15.74 -45.49
CA LYS A 49 18.59 17.02 -45.16
C LYS A 49 17.07 16.88 -45.17
N LEU A 50 16.50 16.27 -46.21
CA LEU A 50 15.06 16.02 -46.30
C LEU A 50 14.55 15.13 -45.16
N ALA A 51 15.26 14.05 -44.82
CA ALA A 51 14.90 13.19 -43.70
C ALA A 51 14.91 13.96 -42.36
N THR A 52 15.88 14.86 -42.19
CA THR A 52 15.99 15.72 -40.99
C THR A 52 14.81 16.67 -40.89
N GLU A 53 14.46 17.37 -41.97
CA GLU A 53 13.29 18.26 -42.04
C GLU A 53 11.99 17.52 -41.72
N ARG A 54 11.81 16.32 -42.29
CA ARG A 54 10.66 15.45 -42.02
C ARG A 54 10.62 14.98 -40.57
N GLY A 55 11.78 14.67 -39.99
CA GLY A 55 11.91 14.34 -38.57
C GLY A 55 11.50 15.49 -37.66
N GLN A 56 11.90 16.73 -37.98
CA GLN A 56 11.50 17.92 -37.25
C GLN A 56 9.99 18.18 -37.35
N ALA A 57 9.41 18.00 -38.55
CA ALA A 57 7.97 18.14 -38.75
C ALA A 57 7.16 17.09 -37.97
N ALA A 58 7.62 15.83 -37.97
CA ALA A 58 7.00 14.77 -37.16
C ALA A 58 7.08 15.08 -35.66
N LYS A 59 8.20 15.62 -35.19
CA LYS A 59 8.36 16.06 -33.79
C LYS A 59 7.37 17.17 -33.42
N ALA A 60 7.25 18.21 -34.24
CA ALA A 60 6.29 19.29 -33.99
C ALA A 60 4.83 18.77 -33.91
N LEU A 61 4.50 17.73 -34.68
CA LEU A 61 3.18 17.12 -34.66
C LEU A 61 2.94 16.30 -33.38
N VAL A 62 3.97 15.60 -32.91
CA VAL A 62 3.94 14.92 -31.60
C VAL A 62 3.75 15.93 -30.47
N ASP A 63 4.47 17.06 -30.50
CA ASP A 63 4.32 18.12 -29.51
C ASP A 63 2.89 18.69 -29.51
N SER A 64 2.30 18.86 -30.70
CA SER A 64 0.90 19.28 -30.86
C SER A 64 -0.10 18.28 -30.26
N LEU A 65 0.10 16.98 -30.48
CA LEU A 65 -0.70 15.92 -29.86
C LEU A 65 -0.61 15.96 -28.34
N GLU A 66 0.59 16.20 -27.79
CA GLU A 66 0.80 16.29 -26.35
C GLU A 66 0.14 17.53 -25.74
N ILE A 67 0.15 18.67 -26.44
CA ILE A 67 -0.60 19.88 -26.04
C ILE A 67 -2.09 19.56 -25.97
N GLN A 68 -2.66 18.96 -27.02
CA GLN A 68 -4.07 18.58 -27.04
C GLN A 68 -4.43 17.54 -25.96
N ARG A 69 -3.52 16.61 -25.67
CA ARG A 69 -3.67 15.68 -24.54
C ARG A 69 -3.74 16.42 -23.22
N LYS A 70 -2.81 17.34 -22.96
CA LYS A 70 -2.77 18.15 -21.72
C LYS A 70 -4.00 19.03 -21.57
N GLU A 71 -4.49 19.66 -22.63
CA GLU A 71 -5.74 20.45 -22.59
C GLU A 71 -6.95 19.63 -22.10
N ILE A 72 -6.97 18.33 -22.36
CA ILE A 72 -8.05 17.43 -21.92
C ILE A 72 -7.77 16.89 -20.50
N VAL A 73 -6.53 16.43 -20.25
CA VAL A 73 -6.17 15.70 -19.02
C VAL A 73 -5.94 16.63 -17.83
N ASP A 74 -5.38 17.83 -18.04
CA ASP A 74 -5.01 18.73 -16.95
C ASP A 74 -6.23 19.25 -16.16
N PRO A 75 -7.35 19.67 -16.80
CA PRO A 75 -8.56 20.03 -16.07
C PRO A 75 -9.12 18.87 -15.26
N MET A 76 -9.14 17.65 -15.82
CA MET A 76 -9.59 16.45 -15.11
C MET A 76 -8.71 16.15 -13.90
N THR A 77 -7.39 16.20 -14.09
CA THR A 77 -6.41 16.00 -13.01
C THR A 77 -6.57 17.04 -11.91
N LYS A 78 -6.81 18.30 -12.29
CA LYS A 78 -7.10 19.40 -11.34
C LYS A 78 -8.39 19.13 -10.57
N HIS A 79 -9.47 18.71 -11.23
CA HIS A 79 -10.73 18.36 -10.58
C HIS A 79 -10.57 17.18 -9.62
N THR A 80 -9.90 16.09 -10.04
CA THR A 80 -9.61 14.94 -9.16
C THR A 80 -8.79 15.38 -7.95
N ARG A 81 -7.78 16.24 -8.12
CA ARG A 81 -7.00 16.80 -7.00
C ARG A 81 -7.88 17.62 -6.06
N THR A 82 -8.74 18.48 -6.57
CA THR A 82 -9.66 19.29 -5.77
C THR A 82 -10.63 18.40 -4.98
N ILE A 83 -11.24 17.40 -5.61
CA ILE A 83 -12.13 16.43 -4.96
C ILE A 83 -11.37 15.71 -3.83
N ASN A 84 -10.20 15.15 -4.13
CA ASN A 84 -9.39 14.47 -3.12
C ASN A 84 -9.02 15.40 -1.95
N GLN A 85 -8.73 16.68 -2.22
CA GLN A 85 -8.42 17.66 -1.19
C GLN A 85 -9.64 18.01 -0.33
N MET A 86 -10.84 18.09 -0.92
CA MET A 86 -12.09 18.32 -0.18
C MET A 86 -12.39 17.19 0.81
N PHE A 87 -12.12 15.94 0.42
CA PHE A 87 -12.35 14.78 1.28
C PHE A 87 -11.21 14.50 2.27
N LYS A 88 -10.03 15.11 2.09
CA LYS A 88 -8.87 14.87 2.95
C LYS A 88 -9.15 15.21 4.41
N GLY A 89 -9.61 16.43 4.70
CA GLY A 89 -9.88 16.89 6.07
C GLY A 89 -10.88 15.98 6.81
N PRO A 90 -12.11 15.80 6.28
CA PRO A 90 -13.10 14.91 6.89
C PRO A 90 -12.63 13.46 7.05
N ARG A 91 -11.83 12.95 6.10
CA ARG A 91 -11.25 11.60 6.21
C ARG A 91 -10.23 11.52 7.34
N ASP A 92 -9.33 12.50 7.42
CA ASP A 92 -8.30 12.57 8.45
C ASP A 92 -8.96 12.71 9.84
N ASP A 93 -9.99 13.54 9.98
CA ASP A 93 -10.78 13.72 11.22
C ASP A 93 -11.53 12.43 11.62
N ALA A 94 -12.14 11.75 10.64
CA ALA A 94 -12.81 10.48 10.87
C ALA A 94 -11.81 9.39 11.32
N GLN A 95 -10.64 9.32 10.69
CA GLN A 95 -9.57 8.39 11.09
C GLN A 95 -9.08 8.71 12.51
N ALA A 96 -8.79 9.97 12.81
CA ALA A 96 -8.36 10.38 14.15
C ALA A 96 -9.43 10.06 15.22
N THR A 97 -10.71 10.15 14.87
CA THR A 97 -11.83 9.75 15.74
C THR A 97 -11.82 8.24 15.99
N VAL A 98 -11.63 7.43 14.94
CA VAL A 98 -11.50 5.97 15.08
C VAL A 98 -10.31 5.62 15.98
N ASP A 99 -9.14 6.18 15.71
CA ASP A 99 -7.91 5.91 16.49
C ASP A 99 -8.10 6.28 17.97
N THR A 100 -8.72 7.43 18.26
CA THR A 100 -9.03 7.87 19.63
C THR A 100 -10.01 6.93 20.33
N LEU A 101 -11.02 6.43 19.61
CA LEU A 101 -11.99 5.48 20.18
C LEU A 101 -11.35 4.12 20.43
N GLU A 102 -10.51 3.64 19.51
CA GLU A 102 -9.74 2.40 19.68
C GLU A 102 -8.82 2.48 20.90
N GLU A 103 -8.10 3.59 21.08
CA GLU A 103 -7.25 3.82 22.26
C GLU A 103 -8.06 3.77 23.56
N LYS A 104 -9.21 4.45 23.61
CA LYS A 104 -10.10 4.45 24.79
C LYS A 104 -10.66 3.06 25.09
N VAL A 105 -11.06 2.31 24.06
CA VAL A 105 -11.56 0.93 24.21
C VAL A 105 -10.44 0.01 24.71
N SER A 106 -9.22 0.16 24.18
CA SER A 106 -8.04 -0.59 24.64
C SER A 106 -7.75 -0.29 26.11
N TYR A 107 -7.66 0.99 26.48
CA TYR A 107 -7.41 1.43 27.85
C TYR A 107 -8.47 0.88 28.83
N TYR A 108 -9.76 0.97 28.47
CA TYR A 108 -10.84 0.42 29.29
C TYR A 108 -10.73 -1.12 29.44
N THR A 109 -10.42 -1.82 28.35
CA THR A 109 -10.26 -3.28 28.35
C THR A 109 -9.08 -3.70 29.24
N ASP A 110 -7.97 -2.98 29.17
CA ASP A 110 -6.81 -3.21 30.02
C ASP A 110 -7.12 -2.98 31.50
N GLN A 111 -7.79 -1.88 31.82
CA GLN A 111 -8.25 -1.59 33.19
C GLN A 111 -9.19 -2.68 33.72
N LYS A 112 -10.12 -3.15 32.89
CA LYS A 112 -11.02 -4.25 33.24
C LYS A 112 -10.25 -5.56 33.46
N ASN A 113 -9.31 -5.90 32.58
CA ASN A 113 -8.49 -7.10 32.71
C ASN A 113 -7.61 -7.05 33.96
N ARG A 114 -6.99 -5.91 34.28
CA ARG A 114 -6.21 -5.72 35.52
C ARG A 114 -7.05 -6.00 36.77
N LYS A 115 -8.28 -5.48 36.83
CA LYS A 115 -9.19 -5.76 37.95
C LYS A 115 -9.55 -7.24 38.05
N VAL A 116 -9.84 -7.90 36.93
CA VAL A 116 -10.13 -9.34 36.91
C VAL A 116 -8.92 -10.16 37.36
N GLU A 117 -7.73 -9.80 36.91
CA GLU A 117 -6.47 -10.44 37.30
C GLU A 117 -6.15 -10.22 38.78
N GLU A 118 -6.37 -9.02 39.32
CA GLU A 118 -6.20 -8.71 40.74
C GLU A 118 -7.15 -9.54 41.61
N VAL A 119 -8.43 -9.64 41.24
CA VAL A 119 -9.41 -10.47 41.95
C VAL A 119 -9.01 -11.95 41.90
N ALA A 120 -8.63 -12.46 40.72
CA ALA A 120 -8.17 -13.84 40.56
C ALA A 120 -6.87 -14.10 41.34
N ALA A 121 -5.97 -13.12 41.45
CA ALA A 121 -4.74 -13.22 42.23
C ALA A 121 -5.02 -13.23 43.74
N GLN A 122 -5.95 -12.40 44.22
CA GLN A 122 -6.40 -12.41 45.62
C GLN A 122 -7.05 -13.74 45.98
N GLU A 123 -7.90 -14.28 45.11
CA GLU A 123 -8.57 -15.56 45.33
C GLU A 123 -7.56 -16.72 45.32
N ARG A 124 -6.61 -16.73 44.38
CA ARG A 124 -5.50 -17.69 44.38
C ARG A 124 -4.68 -17.64 45.68
N LYS A 125 -4.40 -16.44 46.19
CA LYS A 125 -3.71 -16.27 47.49
C LYS A 125 -4.55 -16.83 48.65
N ARG A 126 -5.87 -16.63 48.67
CA ARG A 126 -6.78 -17.16 49.71
C ARG A 126 -6.85 -18.68 49.66
N ILE A 127 -7.08 -19.25 48.48
CA ILE A 127 -7.12 -20.70 48.25
C ILE A 127 -5.78 -21.33 48.66
N GLY A 128 -4.65 -20.75 48.25
CA GLY A 128 -3.32 -21.25 48.61
C GLY A 128 -3.06 -21.24 50.12
N LYS A 129 -3.47 -20.18 50.83
CA LYS A 129 -3.36 -20.12 52.31
C LYS A 129 -4.22 -21.18 53.00
N ASN A 130 -5.48 -21.33 52.57
CA ASN A 130 -6.41 -22.30 53.15
C ASN A 130 -5.95 -23.74 52.88
N TYR A 131 -5.51 -24.03 51.65
CA TYR A 131 -4.97 -25.33 51.29
C TYR A 131 -3.71 -25.66 52.08
N GLY A 132 -2.76 -24.71 52.19
CA GLY A 132 -1.55 -24.89 53.00
C GLY A 132 -1.85 -25.19 54.47
N ALA A 133 -2.89 -24.56 55.05
CA ALA A 133 -3.35 -24.87 56.40
C ALA A 133 -3.98 -26.28 56.51
N GLN A 134 -4.75 -26.71 55.51
CA GLN A 134 -5.33 -28.06 55.47
C GLN A 134 -4.27 -29.15 55.34
N VAL A 135 -3.26 -28.95 54.49
CA VAL A 135 -2.12 -29.87 54.33
C VAL A 135 -1.38 -30.05 55.66
N LYS A 136 -1.01 -28.94 56.33
CA LYS A 136 -0.36 -29.00 57.65
C LYS A 136 -1.20 -29.74 58.70
N ARG A 137 -2.52 -29.58 58.67
CA ARG A 137 -3.44 -30.26 59.59
C ARG A 137 -3.50 -31.76 59.31
N ALA A 138 -3.58 -32.15 58.03
CA ALA A 138 -3.58 -33.55 57.61
C ALA A 138 -2.26 -34.25 58.01
N GLU A 139 -1.13 -33.59 57.75
CA GLU A 139 0.21 -34.06 58.16
C GLU A 139 0.28 -34.27 59.68
N SER A 140 -0.17 -33.29 60.48
CA SER A 140 -0.16 -33.43 61.95
C SER A 140 -1.09 -34.53 62.47
N SER A 141 -2.11 -34.91 61.69
CA SER A 141 -3.10 -35.93 62.07
C SER A 141 -2.77 -37.31 61.47
N GLY A 142 -1.65 -37.46 60.75
CA GLY A 142 -1.27 -38.71 60.08
C GLY A 142 -2.18 -39.12 58.92
N HIS A 143 -2.99 -38.19 58.39
CA HIS A 143 -3.86 -38.44 57.24
C HIS A 143 -3.15 -38.01 55.94
N ALA A 144 -3.47 -38.66 54.83
CA ALA A 144 -2.96 -38.28 53.51
C ALA A 144 -3.38 -36.84 53.14
N ALA A 145 -2.48 -36.09 52.50
CA ALA A 145 -2.75 -34.72 52.11
C ALA A 145 -3.90 -34.64 51.09
N PRO A 146 -4.84 -33.68 51.24
CA PRO A 146 -5.93 -33.52 50.29
C PRO A 146 -5.39 -33.07 48.91
N PRO A 147 -6.05 -33.44 47.80
CA PRO A 147 -5.64 -33.00 46.46
C PRO A 147 -5.73 -31.47 46.33
N PRO A 148 -4.87 -30.84 45.52
CA PRO A 148 -4.86 -29.39 45.35
C PRO A 148 -6.18 -28.91 44.73
N PRO A 149 -6.80 -27.84 45.26
CA PRO A 149 -8.01 -27.28 44.69
C PRO A 149 -7.75 -26.68 43.29
N PRO A 150 -8.75 -26.71 42.38
CA PRO A 150 -8.61 -26.10 41.06
C PRO A 150 -8.36 -24.59 41.19
N MET A 151 -7.35 -24.08 40.48
CA MET A 151 -7.05 -22.66 40.48
C MET A 151 -8.03 -21.92 39.57
N PRO A 152 -8.61 -20.80 40.00
CA PRO A 152 -9.44 -19.98 39.12
C PRO A 152 -8.58 -19.38 38.00
N GLU A 153 -8.93 -19.68 36.76
CA GLU A 153 -8.37 -19.03 35.57
C GLU A 153 -9.11 -17.72 35.30
N ALA A 154 -8.36 -16.66 34.97
CA ALA A 154 -8.95 -15.38 34.61
C ALA A 154 -9.44 -15.44 33.16
N THR A 155 -10.73 -15.64 32.94
CA THR A 155 -11.34 -15.56 31.61
C THR A 155 -11.40 -14.10 31.17
N LYS A 156 -10.58 -13.72 30.19
CA LYS A 156 -10.63 -12.39 29.59
C LYS A 156 -11.97 -12.22 28.88
N GLN A 157 -12.71 -11.18 29.22
CA GLN A 157 -13.97 -10.86 28.55
C GLN A 157 -13.69 -10.05 27.28
N THR A 158 -14.02 -10.59 26.12
CA THR A 158 -13.98 -9.86 24.84
C THR A 158 -15.22 -8.96 24.74
N VAL A 159 -15.03 -7.72 24.32
CA VAL A 159 -16.14 -6.78 24.05
C VAL A 159 -16.77 -7.16 22.71
N GLU A 160 -18.11 -7.23 22.66
CA GLU A 160 -18.85 -7.56 21.44
C GLU A 160 -18.48 -6.60 20.30
N GLY A 161 -18.14 -7.15 19.13
CA GLY A 161 -17.68 -6.37 17.98
C GLY A 161 -16.17 -6.10 17.93
N SER A 162 -15.40 -6.43 18.97
CA SER A 162 -13.92 -6.30 18.95
C SER A 162 -13.24 -7.60 18.54
N LYS A 163 -12.22 -7.52 17.66
CA LYS A 163 -11.30 -8.61 17.36
C LYS A 163 -9.92 -8.24 17.88
N GLN A 164 -9.48 -8.89 18.96
CA GLN A 164 -8.11 -8.74 19.43
C GLN A 164 -7.18 -9.54 18.50
N LYS A 165 -6.20 -8.85 17.90
CA LYS A 165 -5.09 -9.49 17.19
C LYS A 165 -3.82 -9.30 18.00
N SER A 166 -3.13 -10.39 18.33
CA SER A 166 -1.77 -10.31 18.85
C SER A 166 -0.83 -10.02 17.69
N VAL A 167 -0.23 -8.83 17.68
CA VAL A 167 0.83 -8.46 16.76
C VAL A 167 2.15 -8.68 17.48
N TRP A 168 3.05 -9.47 16.88
CA TRP A 168 4.40 -9.63 17.38
C TRP A 168 5.26 -8.49 16.86
N GLU A 169 5.73 -7.65 17.77
CA GLU A 169 6.77 -6.65 17.48
C GLU A 169 8.13 -7.27 17.76
N TYR A 170 9.10 -7.03 16.87
CA TYR A 170 10.47 -7.51 17.02
C TYR A 170 11.44 -6.41 16.61
N GLU A 171 12.58 -6.37 17.29
CA GLU A 171 13.70 -5.51 16.95
C GLU A 171 14.85 -6.38 16.44
N VAL A 172 15.46 -5.98 15.33
CA VAL A 172 16.61 -6.68 14.75
C VAL A 172 17.89 -6.10 15.35
N LEU A 173 18.53 -6.86 16.24
CA LEU A 173 19.82 -6.46 16.85
C LEU A 173 21.00 -6.69 15.89
N GLU A 174 21.06 -7.84 15.23
CA GLU A 174 22.14 -8.22 14.31
C GLU A 174 21.58 -8.87 13.04
N ILE A 175 21.74 -8.22 11.88
CA ILE A 175 21.21 -8.69 10.59
C ILE A 175 21.87 -9.99 10.11
N ASN A 176 23.16 -10.18 10.41
CA ASN A 176 23.95 -11.34 9.94
C ASN A 176 23.53 -12.67 10.60
N ARG A 177 22.79 -12.62 11.72
CA ARG A 177 22.24 -13.82 12.36
C ARG A 177 20.87 -14.22 11.82
N ILE A 178 20.22 -13.36 11.03
CA ILE A 178 18.93 -13.65 10.44
C ILE A 178 19.13 -14.60 9.25
N PRO A 179 18.50 -15.78 9.23
CA PRO A 179 18.55 -16.67 8.08
C PRO A 179 18.10 -15.97 6.80
N ALA A 180 18.82 -16.18 5.69
CA ALA A 180 18.56 -15.50 4.41
C ALA A 180 17.11 -15.64 3.91
N LYS A 181 16.40 -16.70 4.28
CA LYS A 181 14.98 -16.91 3.96
C LYS A 181 14.02 -15.85 4.53
N TYR A 182 14.45 -15.11 5.56
CA TYR A 182 13.66 -14.03 6.17
C TYR A 182 14.14 -12.63 5.73
N LEU A 183 15.16 -12.54 4.87
CA LEU A 183 15.68 -11.29 4.35
C LEU A 183 15.02 -10.99 3.01
N GLU A 184 14.35 -9.84 2.89
CA GLU A 184 13.79 -9.36 1.64
C GLU A 184 14.69 -8.30 1.02
N VAL A 185 15.00 -8.50 -0.26
CA VAL A 185 15.90 -7.63 -1.01
C VAL A 185 15.10 -6.50 -1.67
N LYS A 186 15.33 -5.25 -1.24
CA LYS A 186 14.69 -4.08 -1.84
C LYS A 186 15.29 -3.75 -3.22
N HIS A 187 14.74 -4.36 -4.27
CA HIS A 187 15.21 -4.24 -5.66
C HIS A 187 15.45 -2.79 -6.12
N GLY A 188 14.55 -1.87 -5.78
CA GLY A 188 14.68 -0.46 -6.16
C GLY A 188 15.94 0.22 -5.62
N LYS A 189 16.39 -0.14 -4.41
CA LYS A 189 17.61 0.41 -3.81
C LYS A 189 18.88 -0.15 -4.45
N ILE A 190 18.85 -1.42 -4.86
CA ILE A 190 19.95 -2.05 -5.59
C ILE A 190 20.13 -1.40 -6.95
N LEU A 191 19.05 -1.21 -7.71
CA LEU A 191 19.15 -0.55 -9.02
C LEU A 191 19.69 0.88 -8.90
N GLN A 192 19.31 1.59 -7.85
CA GLN A 192 19.83 2.92 -7.56
C GLN A 192 21.36 2.89 -7.31
N GLY A 193 21.84 2.04 -6.40
CA GLY A 193 23.28 1.90 -6.14
C GLY A 193 24.08 1.45 -7.37
N LEU A 194 23.55 0.53 -8.17
CA LEU A 194 24.17 0.11 -9.43
C LEU A 194 24.22 1.24 -10.47
N ALA A 195 23.22 2.13 -10.50
CA ALA A 195 23.22 3.29 -11.38
C ALA A 195 24.25 4.34 -10.92
N ASP A 196 24.47 4.45 -9.61
CA ASP A 196 25.47 5.31 -8.99
C ASP A 196 26.91 4.74 -9.11
N GLY A 197 27.05 3.52 -9.62
CA GLY A 197 28.35 2.84 -9.83
C GLY A 197 28.88 2.14 -8.58
N GLU A 198 28.04 1.91 -7.57
CA GLU A 198 28.41 1.19 -6.35
C GLU A 198 28.50 -0.32 -6.61
N GLU A 199 29.64 -0.92 -6.23
CA GLU A 199 29.80 -2.37 -6.25
C GLU A 199 29.13 -2.99 -5.02
N ILE A 200 27.97 -3.62 -5.21
CA ILE A 200 27.21 -4.26 -4.13
C ILE A 200 27.70 -5.71 -3.96
N PRO A 201 28.31 -6.08 -2.81
CA PRO A 201 28.80 -7.44 -2.58
C PRO A 201 27.70 -8.49 -2.78
N GLY A 202 28.00 -9.55 -3.54
CA GLY A 202 27.06 -10.64 -3.82
C GLY A 202 26.10 -10.41 -4.99
N ILE A 203 26.17 -9.27 -5.69
CA ILE A 203 25.34 -8.96 -6.86
C ILE A 203 26.21 -8.82 -8.11
N LYS A 204 25.88 -9.58 -9.16
CA LYS A 204 26.51 -9.46 -10.48
C LYS A 204 25.58 -8.71 -11.44
N ALA A 205 25.92 -7.46 -11.76
CA ALA A 205 25.13 -6.62 -12.67
C ALA A 205 25.61 -6.71 -14.13
N SER A 206 24.68 -6.64 -15.10
CA SER A 206 25.00 -6.57 -16.53
C SER A 206 24.12 -5.52 -17.23
N LYS A 207 24.73 -4.63 -18.02
CA LYS A 207 24.04 -3.55 -18.76
C LYS A 207 23.74 -3.98 -20.20
N LYS A 208 22.49 -3.90 -20.64
CA LYS A 208 22.08 -4.05 -22.05
C LYS A 208 21.71 -2.68 -22.62
N THR A 209 22.33 -2.28 -23.72
CA THR A 209 22.04 -1.01 -24.40
C THR A 209 20.92 -1.21 -25.43
N SER A 210 19.86 -0.42 -25.33
CA SER A 210 18.76 -0.38 -26.30
C SER A 210 18.63 1.05 -26.83
N THR A 211 18.59 1.23 -28.15
CA THR A 211 18.49 2.56 -28.77
C THR A 211 17.01 2.87 -29.06
N SER A 212 16.42 3.75 -28.26
CA SER A 212 15.06 4.27 -28.49
C SER A 212 15.13 5.75 -28.88
N PHE A 213 14.29 6.17 -29.83
CA PHE A 213 14.08 7.59 -30.12
C PHE A 213 13.25 8.20 -29.01
N THR A 214 13.83 9.13 -28.25
CA THR A 214 13.13 9.78 -27.13
C THR A 214 12.30 10.94 -27.65
N THR A 215 10.99 10.86 -27.40
CA THR A 215 9.95 11.87 -27.62
C THR A 215 10.23 13.13 -26.80
#